data_AF-A0AAV8ZJB0-F1
#
_entry.id   AF-A0AAV8ZJB0-F1
#
_cell.length_a   1.000
_cell.length_b   1.000
_cell.length_c   1.000
_cell.angle_alpha   90.00
_cell.angle_beta   90.00
_cell.angle_gamma   90.00
#
_symmetry.space_group_name_H-M   'P 1'
#
loop_
_entity.id
_entity.type
_entity.pdbx_description
1 polymer ?
#
loop_
_entity_poly.entity_id
_entity_poly.type
_entity_poly.pdbx_seq_one_letter_code
_entity_poly.pdbx_strand_id
1 'polypeptide(L)'
;MRLKRAVAIFGSLIIILVVFIMYTAKDLTGFPNRKSSIAQDFEDNKWLHFEDRIKQLEDDLNKHHNAVFEIKEAMKNMLQPSSSTHSLKNKSVPFAANASRKRFAVSEMMYDVSCPIQVNFVPTTNVQMLDLYKTLSFENIDGGPWKQGWRIEVDEKTGTGTTS
;
A
#
# COMPACT_ATOMS: atom_id res chain seq x y z
N MET A 1 33.47 11.70 52.16
CA MET A 1 33.03 10.33 51.83
C MET A 1 31.80 10.26 50.91
N ARG A 2 30.84 11.21 51.01
CA ARG A 2 29.64 11.24 50.14
C ARG A 2 29.95 11.58 48.67
N LEU A 3 30.94 12.45 48.42
CA LEU A 3 31.36 12.82 47.06
C LEU A 3 31.98 11.65 46.29
N LYS A 4 32.84 10.85 46.93
CA LYS A 4 33.42 9.64 46.32
C LYS A 4 32.36 8.58 46.00
N ARG A 5 31.33 8.46 46.86
CA ARG A 5 30.18 7.57 46.63
C ARG A 5 29.28 8.07 45.49
N ALA A 6 29.05 9.39 45.41
CA ALA A 6 28.29 9.98 44.31
C ALA A 6 28.99 9.76 42.95
N VAL A 7 30.30 10.01 42.87
CA VAL A 7 31.08 9.78 41.64
C VAL A 7 31.04 8.31 41.20
N ALA A 8 31.11 7.37 42.16
CA ALA A 8 30.99 5.94 41.86
C ALA A 8 29.59 5.55 41.35
N ILE A 9 28.53 6.12 41.91
CA ILE A 9 27.14 5.88 41.48
C ILE A 9 26.91 6.43 40.07
N PHE A 10 27.34 7.67 39.81
CA PHE A 10 27.24 8.28 38.48
C PHE A 10 28.05 7.51 37.43
N GLY A 11 29.26 7.05 37.77
CA GLY A 11 30.07 6.22 36.88
C GLY A 11 29.39 4.89 36.53
N SER A 12 28.80 4.21 37.52
CA SER A 12 28.04 2.98 37.30
C SER A 12 26.84 3.20 36.38
N LEU A 13 26.10 4.29 36.58
CA LEU A 13 24.93 4.64 35.77
C LEU A 13 25.30 4.89 34.30
N ILE A 14 26.42 5.57 34.06
CA ILE A 14 26.95 5.79 32.71
C ILE A 14 27.37 4.47 32.06
N ILE A 15 28.04 3.59 32.80
CA ILE A 15 28.44 2.27 32.29
C ILE A 15 27.22 1.43 31.92
N ILE A 16 26.18 1.41 32.75
CA ILE A 16 24.92 0.70 32.47
C ILE A 16 24.26 1.27 31.21
N LEU A 17 24.22 2.59 31.06
CA LEU A 17 23.67 3.26 29.89
C LEU A 17 24.45 2.92 28.62
N VAL A 18 25.78 2.87 28.68
CA VAL A 18 26.65 2.46 27.56
C VAL A 18 26.42 1.00 27.19
N VAL A 19 26.30 0.11 28.17
CA VAL A 19 26.00 -1.32 27.93
C VAL A 19 24.62 -1.49 27.30
N PHE A 20 23.62 -0.72 27.74
CA PHE A 20 22.28 -0.72 27.16
C PHE A 20 22.28 -0.29 25.70
N ILE A 21 22.97 0.82 25.37
CA ILE A 21 23.13 1.28 23.97
C ILE A 21 23.87 0.23 23.13
N MET A 22 24.91 -0.40 23.67
CA MET A 22 25.62 -1.45 22.94
C MET A 22 24.74 -2.69 22.72
N TYR A 23 23.89 -3.04 23.69
CA TYR A 23 22.95 -4.17 23.58
C TYR A 23 21.88 -3.90 22.51
N THR A 24 21.25 -2.72 22.53
CA THR A 24 20.28 -2.33 21.50
C THR A 24 20.93 -2.19 20.13
N ALA A 25 22.16 -1.68 20.05
CA ALA A 25 22.94 -1.65 18.81
C ALA A 25 23.28 -3.06 18.32
N LYS A 26 23.53 -4.03 19.20
CA LYS A 26 23.76 -5.43 18.81
C LYS A 26 22.51 -6.06 18.21
N ASP A 27 21.33 -5.78 18.76
CA ASP A 27 20.04 -6.16 18.16
C ASP A 27 19.83 -5.51 16.79
N LEU A 28 20.30 -4.27 16.58
CA LEU A 28 20.29 -3.59 15.28
C LEU A 28 21.39 -4.07 14.31
N THR A 29 22.49 -4.67 14.79
CA THR A 29 23.59 -5.15 13.95
C THR A 29 23.34 -6.50 13.28
N GLY A 30 22.17 -7.11 13.49
CA GLY A 30 21.67 -8.28 12.75
C GLY A 30 21.32 -8.06 11.26
N PHE A 31 21.77 -6.94 10.67
CA PHE A 31 21.64 -6.45 9.28
C PHE A 31 20.28 -5.85 8.85
N PRO A 32 20.24 -4.88 7.88
CA PRO A 32 21.35 -4.21 7.19
C PRO A 32 21.25 -2.67 7.03
N ASN A 33 22.41 -2.11 6.66
CA ASN A 33 22.58 -1.04 5.68
C ASN A 33 22.30 0.41 6.08
N ARG A 34 23.34 1.23 5.84
CA ARG A 34 23.37 2.70 5.72
C ARG A 34 22.33 3.32 4.75
N LYS A 35 21.47 2.50 4.13
CA LYS A 35 20.27 2.89 3.37
C LYS A 35 19.08 3.23 4.27
N SER A 36 19.11 2.87 5.55
CA SER A 36 18.00 3.15 6.46
C SER A 36 17.79 4.64 6.65
N SER A 37 18.80 5.50 6.81
CA SER A 37 18.56 6.94 7.05
C SER A 37 17.77 7.61 5.92
N ILE A 38 18.14 7.42 4.65
CA ILE A 38 17.45 8.07 3.51
C ILE A 38 16.08 7.44 3.25
N ALA A 39 15.95 6.12 3.42
CA ALA A 39 14.67 5.44 3.29
C ALA A 39 13.73 5.75 4.46
N GLN A 40 14.27 5.94 5.66
CA GLN A 40 13.55 6.29 6.87
C GLN A 40 13.11 7.76 6.81
N ASP A 41 13.98 8.68 6.37
CA ASP A 41 13.58 10.07 6.10
C ASP A 41 12.47 10.13 5.03
N PHE A 42 12.55 9.30 3.98
CA PHE A 42 11.51 9.24 2.94
C PHE A 42 10.17 8.65 3.46
N GLU A 43 10.23 7.60 4.28
CA GLU A 43 9.04 7.02 4.92
C GLU A 43 8.43 7.97 5.98
N ASP A 44 9.25 8.71 6.73
CA ASP A 44 8.80 9.73 7.69
C ASP A 44 8.10 10.89 6.96
N ASN A 45 8.62 11.33 5.81
CA ASN A 45 7.97 12.35 4.98
C ASN A 45 6.63 11.87 4.41
N LYS A 46 6.54 10.59 4.02
CA LYS A 46 5.26 9.99 3.57
C LYS A 46 4.29 9.86 4.74
N TRP A 47 4.78 9.44 5.90
CA TRP A 47 3.98 9.28 7.11
C TRP A 47 3.36 10.60 7.55
N LEU A 48 4.15 11.69 7.57
CA LEU A 48 3.65 13.03 7.89
C LEU A 48 2.54 13.47 6.93
N HIS A 49 2.68 13.19 5.64
CA HIS A 49 1.62 13.48 4.68
C HIS A 49 0.37 12.64 4.93
N PHE A 50 0.49 11.36 5.31
CA PHE A 50 -0.67 10.54 5.66
C PHE A 50 -1.37 11.01 6.93
N GLU A 51 -0.62 11.40 7.95
CA GLU A 51 -1.18 11.90 9.20
C GLU A 51 -1.94 13.23 9.01
N ASP A 52 -1.38 14.14 8.21
CA ASP A 52 -2.07 15.38 7.83
C ASP A 52 -3.37 15.09 7.06
N ARG A 53 -3.36 14.12 6.15
CA ARG A 53 -4.57 13.69 5.41
C ARG A 53 -5.62 13.06 6.31
N ILE A 54 -5.22 12.24 7.28
CA ILE A 54 -6.15 11.64 8.25
C ILE A 54 -6.78 12.73 9.11
N LYS A 55 -5.97 13.69 9.59
CA LYS A 55 -6.45 14.82 10.38
C LYS A 55 -7.37 15.73 9.58
N GLN A 56 -7.08 15.93 8.29
CA GLN A 56 -7.95 16.66 7.37
C GLN A 56 -9.28 15.93 7.17
N LEU A 57 -9.27 14.60 7.04
CA LEU A 57 -10.49 13.79 6.95
C LEU A 57 -11.32 13.85 8.24
N GLU A 58 -10.67 13.83 9.40
CA GLU A 58 -11.34 13.95 10.70
C GLU A 58 -11.99 15.32 10.87
N ASP A 59 -11.26 16.40 10.53
CA ASP A 59 -11.79 17.76 10.56
C ASP A 59 -12.97 17.91 9.59
N ASP A 60 -12.85 17.38 8.37
CA ASP A 60 -13.92 17.42 7.37
C ASP A 60 -15.15 16.60 7.82
N LEU A 61 -14.96 15.40 8.37
CA LEU A 61 -16.06 14.60 8.92
C LEU A 61 -16.76 15.30 10.09
N ASN A 62 -16.00 15.94 10.98
CA ASN A 62 -16.54 16.71 12.09
C ASN A 62 -17.32 17.95 11.59
N LYS A 63 -16.82 18.61 10.54
CA LYS A 63 -17.48 19.74 9.87
C LYS A 63 -18.76 19.31 9.16
N HIS A 64 -18.77 18.13 8.55
CA HIS A 64 -19.96 17.52 7.95
C HIS A 64 -20.99 17.11 9.00
N HIS A 65 -20.61 16.84 10.26
CA HIS A 65 -21.58 16.61 11.34
C HIS A 65 -22.42 17.88 11.63
N ASN A 66 -21.81 19.07 11.51
CA ASN A 66 -22.52 20.34 11.58
C ASN A 66 -23.39 20.59 10.34
N ALA A 67 -22.89 20.28 9.13
CA ALA A 67 -23.67 20.40 7.91
C ALA A 67 -24.89 19.45 7.89
N VAL A 68 -24.76 18.25 8.46
CA VAL A 68 -25.88 17.30 8.61
C VAL A 68 -26.93 17.83 9.59
N PHE A 69 -26.55 18.58 10.63
CA PHE A 69 -27.50 19.24 11.52
C PHE A 69 -28.26 20.39 10.81
N GLU A 70 -27.55 21.22 10.04
CA GLU A 70 -28.16 22.30 9.24
C GLU A 70 -29.07 21.76 8.13
N ILE A 71 -28.67 20.69 7.43
CA ILE A 71 -29.52 20.02 6.44
C ILE A 71 -30.73 19.36 7.11
N LYS A 72 -30.56 18.75 8.29
CA LYS A 72 -31.67 18.18 9.07
C LYS A 72 -32.65 19.25 9.53
N GLU A 73 -32.17 20.44 9.89
CA GLU A 73 -33.01 21.57 10.29
C GLU A 73 -33.68 22.24 9.08
N ALA A 74 -32.98 22.41 7.96
CA ALA A 74 -33.55 22.86 6.69
C ALA A 74 -34.61 21.89 6.14
N MET A 75 -34.36 20.58 6.22
CA MET A 75 -35.32 19.54 5.84
C MET A 75 -36.53 19.52 6.79
N LYS A 76 -36.34 19.74 8.10
CA LYS A 76 -37.43 19.85 9.08
C LYS A 76 -38.28 21.12 8.88
N ASN A 77 -37.66 22.23 8.46
CA ASN A 77 -38.35 23.48 8.13
C ASN A 77 -39.08 23.42 6.78
N MET A 78 -38.57 22.67 5.80
CA MET A 78 -39.29 22.40 4.54
C MET A 78 -40.38 21.32 4.66
N LEU A 79 -40.27 20.44 5.67
CA LEU A 79 -41.29 19.44 6.01
C LEU A 79 -42.28 19.94 7.06
N GLN A 80 -42.47 21.26 7.18
CA GLN A 80 -43.55 21.84 7.98
C GLN A 80 -44.76 22.06 7.05
N PRO A 81 -45.75 21.16 7.02
CA PRO A 81 -46.94 21.35 6.21
C PRO A 81 -47.86 22.29 6.99
N SER A 82 -48.21 23.42 6.38
CA SER A 82 -49.47 24.07 6.70
C SER A 82 -50.59 23.03 6.59
N SER A 83 -51.31 22.86 7.70
CA SER A 83 -52.62 22.23 7.84
C SER A 83 -53.28 21.73 6.54
N SER A 84 -53.31 20.41 6.33
CA SER A 84 -54.55 19.68 6.00
C SER A 84 -54.28 18.17 5.87
N THR A 85 -55.00 17.42 6.70
CA THR A 85 -55.47 16.04 6.55
C THR A 85 -55.24 15.40 5.18
N HIS A 86 -54.48 14.30 5.08
CA HIS A 86 -54.82 13.15 4.21
C HIS A 86 -54.00 11.88 4.55
N SER A 87 -54.74 10.90 5.08
CA SER A 87 -54.52 9.44 5.18
C SER A 87 -53.21 8.81 4.65
N LEU A 88 -52.50 8.14 5.57
CA LEU A 88 -51.57 7.04 5.28
C LEU A 88 -52.24 5.97 4.41
N LYS A 89 -51.69 5.72 3.21
CA LYS A 89 -52.00 4.52 2.42
C LYS A 89 -50.70 3.81 2.05
N ASN A 90 -50.35 2.82 2.87
CA ASN A 90 -49.33 1.82 2.54
C ASN A 90 -49.72 1.11 1.24
N LYS A 91 -48.92 1.28 0.19
CA LYS A 91 -48.90 0.38 -0.96
C LYS A 91 -47.56 -0.34 -0.98
N SER A 92 -47.60 -1.60 -0.57
CA SER A 92 -46.59 -2.59 -0.90
C SER A 92 -46.52 -2.74 -2.42
N VAL A 93 -45.35 -2.49 -2.99
CA VAL A 93 -45.05 -2.78 -4.41
C VAL A 93 -44.18 -4.04 -4.43
N PRO A 94 -44.52 -5.08 -5.20
CA PRO A 94 -43.72 -6.30 -5.27
C PRO A 94 -42.41 -6.03 -6.03
N PHE A 95 -41.30 -6.44 -5.43
CA PHE A 95 -39.96 -6.41 -6.02
C PHE A 95 -39.88 -7.43 -7.17
N ALA A 96 -40.07 -6.96 -8.39
CA ALA A 96 -39.75 -7.72 -9.60
C ALA A 96 -38.23 -7.65 -9.83
N ALA A 97 -37.54 -8.74 -9.52
CA ALA A 97 -36.12 -8.91 -9.73
C ALA A 97 -35.80 -9.08 -11.23
N ASN A 98 -35.64 -7.97 -11.95
CA ASN A 98 -34.95 -7.98 -13.24
C ASN A 98 -33.52 -7.50 -13.02
N ALA A 99 -32.65 -8.45 -12.68
CA ALA A 99 -31.21 -8.25 -12.55
C ALA A 99 -30.57 -8.04 -13.93
N SER A 100 -30.74 -6.85 -14.50
CA SER A 100 -29.85 -6.36 -15.56
C SER A 100 -28.48 -6.12 -14.92
N ARG A 101 -27.58 -7.08 -15.08
CA ARG A 101 -26.17 -7.03 -14.67
C ARG A 101 -25.46 -5.90 -15.41
N LYS A 102 -25.64 -4.65 -14.95
CA LYS A 102 -24.80 -3.54 -15.37
C LYS A 102 -23.40 -3.81 -14.83
N ARG A 103 -22.46 -4.12 -15.74
CA ARG A 103 -21.03 -4.14 -15.42
C ARG A 103 -20.72 -2.78 -14.80
N PHE A 104 -20.15 -2.79 -13.61
CA PHE A 104 -19.67 -1.61 -12.93
C PHE A 104 -18.59 -1.00 -13.83
N ALA A 105 -18.92 0.05 -14.57
CA ALA A 105 -17.91 0.87 -15.21
C ALA A 105 -17.12 1.48 -14.06
N VAL A 106 -15.92 0.96 -13.82
CA VAL A 106 -14.96 1.56 -12.91
C VAL A 106 -14.84 3.01 -13.36
N SER A 107 -15.34 3.92 -12.54
CA SER A 107 -15.33 5.35 -12.82
C SER A 107 -13.87 5.77 -13.02
N GLU A 108 -13.53 6.11 -14.26
CA GLU A 108 -12.21 6.55 -14.71
C GLU A 108 -11.86 7.96 -14.18
N MET A 109 -12.50 8.41 -13.10
CA MET A 109 -12.40 9.77 -12.55
C MET A 109 -11.80 9.80 -11.14
N MET A 110 -10.88 8.89 -10.83
CA MET A 110 -10.19 8.88 -9.53
C MET A 110 -8.68 8.68 -9.68
N TYR A 111 -8.07 9.24 -10.73
CA TYR A 111 -6.62 9.30 -10.87
C TYR A 111 -6.20 10.71 -11.28
N ASP A 112 -5.23 11.24 -10.52
CA ASP A 112 -4.57 12.51 -10.78
C ASP A 112 -4.07 12.57 -12.24
N VAL A 113 -4.26 13.72 -12.87
CA VAL A 113 -4.06 13.99 -14.31
C VAL A 113 -2.59 13.79 -14.76
N SER A 114 -1.70 13.49 -13.82
CA SER A 114 -0.27 13.25 -14.03
C SER A 114 0.08 11.82 -14.48
N CYS A 115 -0.75 10.81 -14.17
CA CYS A 115 -0.45 9.41 -14.53
C CYS A 115 -1.70 8.66 -15.03
N PRO A 116 -1.92 8.56 -16.35
CA PRO A 116 -2.97 7.70 -16.87
C PRO A 116 -2.55 6.24 -16.68
N ILE A 117 -3.11 5.57 -15.67
CA ILE A 117 -3.12 4.10 -15.63
C ILE A 117 -3.98 3.68 -16.82
N GLN A 118 -3.33 3.30 -17.92
CA GLN A 118 -4.00 2.87 -19.13
C GLN A 118 -4.57 1.47 -18.93
N VAL A 119 -5.74 1.38 -18.29
CA VAL A 119 -6.47 0.12 -18.05
C VAL A 119 -6.86 -0.59 -19.36
N ASN A 120 -6.94 0.16 -20.46
CA ASN A 120 -7.29 -0.34 -21.78
C ASN A 120 -6.06 -0.61 -22.68
N PHE A 121 -4.84 -0.47 -22.16
CA PHE A 121 -3.62 -0.69 -22.93
C PHE A 121 -2.99 -2.04 -22.58
N VAL A 122 -2.86 -2.90 -23.59
CA VAL A 122 -2.07 -4.13 -23.49
C VAL A 122 -0.69 -3.85 -24.10
N PRO A 123 0.40 -3.89 -23.30
CA PRO A 123 1.73 -3.62 -23.82
C PRO A 123 2.17 -4.70 -24.80
N THR A 124 2.79 -4.28 -25.90
CA THR A 124 3.43 -5.20 -26.84
C THR A 124 4.80 -5.60 -26.30
N THR A 125 4.96 -6.87 -25.90
CA THR A 125 6.23 -7.42 -25.43
C THR A 125 6.63 -8.63 -26.26
N ASN A 126 7.94 -8.91 -26.38
CA ASN A 126 8.41 -10.13 -27.04
C ASN A 126 8.00 -11.39 -26.25
N VAL A 127 7.92 -11.24 -24.93
CA VAL A 127 7.57 -12.31 -24.01
C VAL A 127 6.55 -11.79 -23.02
N GLN A 128 5.37 -12.42 -23.00
CA GLN A 128 4.35 -12.21 -21.99
C GLN A 128 4.23 -13.49 -21.15
N MET A 129 4.59 -13.41 -19.86
CA MET A 129 4.65 -14.59 -18.99
C MET A 129 3.32 -15.34 -18.92
N LEU A 130 2.20 -14.63 -18.92
CA LEU A 130 0.88 -15.28 -18.90
C LEU A 130 0.63 -16.16 -20.13
N ASP A 131 1.15 -15.75 -21.30
CA ASP A 131 1.01 -16.53 -22.52
C ASP A 131 2.06 -17.64 -22.61
N LEU A 132 3.27 -17.43 -22.09
CA LEU A 132 4.24 -18.50 -21.91
C LEU A 132 3.68 -19.63 -21.02
N TYR A 133 3.01 -19.30 -19.93
CA TYR A 133 2.42 -20.31 -19.05
C TYR A 133 1.34 -21.15 -19.74
N LYS A 134 0.67 -20.63 -20.77
CA LYS A 134 -0.31 -21.40 -21.55
C LYS A 134 0.34 -22.37 -22.54
N THR A 135 1.60 -22.14 -22.90
CA THR A 135 2.32 -22.90 -23.94
C THR A 135 3.33 -23.89 -23.38
N LEU A 136 3.84 -23.67 -22.17
CA LEU A 136 4.79 -24.57 -21.51
C LEU A 136 4.14 -25.87 -21.03
N SER A 137 4.82 -27.01 -21.21
CA SER A 137 4.37 -28.35 -20.78
C SER A 137 4.69 -28.69 -19.32
N PHE A 138 5.52 -27.87 -18.65
CA PHE A 138 5.92 -28.01 -17.23
C PHE A 138 6.43 -29.40 -16.82
N GLU A 139 7.03 -30.14 -17.75
CA GLU A 139 7.58 -31.46 -17.49
C GLU A 139 8.85 -31.37 -16.61
N ASN A 140 8.97 -32.26 -15.63
CA ASN A 140 10.12 -32.34 -14.73
C ASN A 140 11.08 -33.46 -15.18
N ILE A 141 11.71 -33.25 -16.34
CA ILE A 141 12.67 -34.19 -16.92
C ILE A 141 14.05 -33.96 -16.28
N ASP A 142 14.79 -35.04 -16.00
CA ASP A 142 16.17 -34.94 -15.50
C ASP A 142 17.12 -34.51 -16.63
N GLY A 143 17.66 -33.30 -16.54
CA GLY A 143 18.64 -32.75 -17.48
C GLY A 143 20.08 -33.28 -17.32
N GLY A 144 20.33 -34.27 -16.45
CA GLY A 144 21.64 -34.89 -16.25
C GLY A 144 22.48 -34.15 -15.20
N PRO A 145 23.65 -33.56 -15.55
CA PRO A 145 24.43 -32.72 -14.63
C PRO A 145 23.68 -31.45 -14.20
N TRP A 146 22.86 -30.89 -15.10
CA TRP A 146 21.96 -29.78 -14.79
C TRP A 146 20.52 -30.29 -14.71
N LYS A 147 20.07 -30.60 -13.49
CA LYS A 147 18.82 -31.33 -13.23
C LYS A 147 17.55 -30.74 -13.85
N GLN A 148 17.48 -29.41 -13.98
CA GLN A 148 16.31 -28.70 -14.53
C GLN A 148 16.64 -27.97 -15.84
N GLY A 149 17.67 -28.42 -16.56
CA GLY A 149 18.04 -27.84 -17.84
C GLY A 149 18.46 -28.93 -18.81
N TRP A 150 19.49 -28.65 -19.61
CA TRP A 150 19.98 -29.58 -20.62
C TRP A 150 21.51 -29.52 -20.72
N ARG A 151 22.09 -30.48 -21.44
CA ARG A 151 23.52 -30.46 -21.77
C ARG A 151 23.81 -29.32 -22.74
N ILE A 152 24.60 -28.35 -22.29
CA ILE A 152 25.02 -27.21 -23.11
C ILE A 152 26.24 -27.63 -23.93
N GLU A 153 26.16 -27.47 -25.25
CA GLU A 153 27.28 -27.63 -26.17
C GLU A 153 27.65 -26.25 -26.72
N VAL A 154 28.92 -25.88 -26.60
CA VAL A 154 29.45 -24.59 -27.08
C VAL A 154 30.40 -24.88 -28.23
N ASP A 155 30.20 -24.22 -29.37
CA ASP A 155 31.15 -24.27 -30.48
C ASP A 155 32.37 -23.41 -30.15
N GLU A 156 33.54 -24.05 -30.02
CA GLU A 156 34.81 -23.40 -29.68
C GLU A 156 35.21 -22.28 -30.68
N LYS A 157 34.67 -22.31 -31.90
CA LYS A 157 34.95 -21.29 -32.94
C LYS A 157 34.38 -19.91 -32.61
N THR A 158 33.46 -19.80 -31.65
CA THR A 158 32.86 -18.51 -31.28
C THR A 158 33.76 -17.64 -30.38
N GLY A 159 34.90 -18.16 -29.92
CA GLY A 159 35.82 -17.46 -29.00
C GLY A 159 37.10 -16.88 -29.61
N THR A 160 37.43 -17.15 -30.88
CA THR A 160 38.64 -16.59 -31.50
C THR A 160 38.35 -15.21 -32.08
N GLY A 161 38.23 -14.23 -31.18
CA GLY A 161 38.44 -12.83 -31.53
C GLY A 161 39.84 -12.69 -32.14
N THR A 162 39.88 -12.32 -33.41
CA THR A 162 41.07 -11.94 -34.17
C THR A 162 41.93 -10.96 -33.39
N THR A 163 43.05 -11.43 -32.84
CA THR A 163 44.23 -10.57 -32.65
C THR A 163 44.90 -10.43 -34.01
N SER A 164 44.58 -9.36 -34.73
CA SER A 164 45.39 -8.84 -35.83
C SER A 164 46.23 -7.67 -35.34
#